data_AF-A0A0T6A146-F1
#
_entry.id   AF-A0A0T6A146-F1
#
_cell.length_a   1.000
_cell.length_b   1.000
_cell.length_c   1.000
_cell.angle_alpha   90.00
_cell.angle_beta   90.00
_cell.angle_gamma   90.00
#
_symmetry.space_group_name_H-M   'P 1'
#
loop_
_entity.id
_entity.type
_entity.pdbx_description
1 polymer ?
#
loop_
_entity_poly.entity_id
_entity_poly.type
_entity_poly.pdbx_seq_one_letter_code
_entity_poly.pdbx_strand_id
1 'polypeptide(L)'
;MRHSQSITSRIQLFLLTGLLVLGVGCTNLAPITEFADISAQSAAYTGLVTQYLQFPERQKRFQPSSQHARLDQMSRERAAQKERLLLRQAFIEEYMDALGQLAADEPVTYDKEIDALGKAVAANKFAGERDAGAFGSVSKILFRAAADDWRQRKLRELITESNSPFQEVVGALKRIVDQGFAGDTENEEIAIRNYYQPIILSSKDKAGIAALEEWRDTRLAEVRVWRQAITDYSEVLSKIASGHQKLYDKRDDLDNKDLLQLMSRYAQDLRKRFDTLKSL
;
A
#
# COMPACT_ATOMS: atom_id res chain seq x y z
N MET A 1 -81.76 -23.13 31.39
CA MET A 1 -81.40 -23.17 29.95
C MET A 1 -81.56 -21.76 29.38
N ARG A 2 -80.49 -21.17 28.82
CA ARG A 2 -80.40 -20.05 27.82
C ARG A 2 -81.32 -18.81 28.02
N HIS A 3 -80.93 -17.54 27.95
CA HIS A 3 -79.86 -16.79 27.28
C HIS A 3 -79.87 -15.33 27.83
N SER A 4 -78.85 -14.53 27.45
CA SER A 4 -78.79 -13.05 27.37
C SER A 4 -77.84 -12.39 28.39
N GLN A 5 -76.57 -12.12 28.06
CA GLN A 5 -76.00 -10.95 27.33
C GLN A 5 -76.06 -9.59 28.06
N SER A 6 -74.88 -9.12 28.50
CA SER A 6 -74.37 -7.72 28.41
C SER A 6 -72.86 -7.81 28.79
N ILE A 7 -71.87 -7.62 27.91
CA ILE A 7 -71.39 -6.41 27.24
C ILE A 7 -71.44 -5.17 28.13
N THR A 8 -70.34 -4.88 28.86
CA THR A 8 -69.48 -3.69 28.71
C THR A 8 -68.61 -3.53 29.95
N SER A 9 -67.29 -3.67 29.81
CA SER A 9 -66.34 -2.77 30.50
C SER A 9 -64.97 -2.89 29.83
N ARG A 10 -64.71 -1.96 28.91
CA ARG A 10 -63.37 -1.67 28.38
C ARG A 10 -62.84 -0.49 29.19
N ILE A 11 -61.95 -0.74 30.14
CA ILE A 11 -61.17 0.31 30.80
C ILE A 11 -59.69 -0.10 30.76
N GLN A 12 -59.03 0.49 29.77
CA GLN A 12 -57.64 0.95 29.70
C GLN A 12 -56.70 0.52 30.84
N LEU A 13 -55.76 -0.39 30.52
CA LEU A 13 -54.44 -0.41 31.16
C LEU A 13 -53.39 -0.96 30.17
N PHE A 14 -52.96 -0.12 29.24
CA PHE A 14 -51.77 -0.34 28.43
C PHE A 14 -51.06 1.00 28.32
N LEU A 15 -50.06 1.24 29.18
CA LEU A 15 -49.17 2.39 29.07
C LEU A 15 -47.88 2.11 29.86
N LEU A 16 -46.75 2.37 29.20
CA LEU A 16 -45.36 2.25 29.65
C LEU A 16 -44.69 0.88 29.58
N THR A 17 -44.44 0.41 28.35
CA THR A 17 -43.13 -0.16 28.03
C THR A 17 -42.47 0.78 27.03
N GLY A 18 -41.77 1.79 27.57
CA GLY A 18 -41.03 2.78 26.80
C GLY A 18 -39.96 2.11 25.97
N LEU A 19 -40.15 2.20 24.66
CA LEU A 19 -39.27 1.73 23.61
C LEU A 19 -37.93 2.49 23.69
N LEU A 20 -36.94 1.93 24.37
CA LEU A 20 -35.56 2.39 24.32
C LEU A 20 -34.91 1.84 23.02
N VAL A 21 -35.33 2.37 21.86
CA VAL A 21 -34.51 2.24 20.64
C VAL A 21 -33.36 3.22 20.80
N LEU A 22 -32.29 2.76 21.45
CA LEU A 22 -30.99 3.36 21.25
C LEU A 22 -30.69 3.16 19.76
N GLY A 23 -30.80 4.25 18.99
CA GLY A 23 -30.41 4.28 17.61
C GLY A 23 -28.94 3.89 17.53
N VAL A 24 -28.68 2.63 17.20
CA VAL A 24 -27.41 2.20 16.64
C VAL A 24 -27.38 2.84 15.27
N GLY A 25 -26.98 4.11 15.22
CA GLY A 25 -26.64 4.76 13.97
C GLY A 25 -25.44 4.01 13.43
N CYS A 26 -25.66 3.05 12.54
CA CYS A 26 -24.59 2.50 11.71
C CYS A 26 -24.04 3.66 10.90
N THR A 27 -22.97 4.28 11.39
CA THR A 27 -22.27 5.33 10.65
C THR A 27 -21.60 4.65 9.47
N ASN A 28 -22.00 5.03 8.26
CA ASN A 28 -21.43 4.49 7.03
C ASN A 28 -19.99 5.00 6.86
N LEU A 29 -19.01 4.14 7.13
CA LEU A 29 -17.58 4.42 6.92
C LEU A 29 -17.07 3.85 5.59
N ALA A 30 -17.95 3.52 4.63
CA ALA A 30 -17.56 2.95 3.34
C ALA A 30 -16.46 3.74 2.60
N PRO A 31 -16.41 5.09 2.63
CA PRO A 31 -15.28 5.81 2.04
C PRO A 31 -13.92 5.54 2.69
N ILE A 32 -13.90 5.23 4.00
CA ILE A 32 -12.69 4.79 4.70
C ILE A 32 -12.32 3.37 4.25
N THR A 33 -13.28 2.46 4.18
CA THR A 33 -13.08 1.10 3.65
C THR A 33 -12.53 1.14 2.23
N GLU A 34 -13.14 1.92 1.33
CA GLU A 34 -12.70 2.03 -0.06
C GLU A 34 -11.28 2.59 -0.17
N PHE A 35 -10.94 3.60 0.63
CA PHE A 35 -9.57 4.12 0.72
C PHE A 35 -8.60 3.06 1.21
N ALA A 36 -9.01 2.27 2.21
CA ALA A 36 -8.21 1.20 2.78
C ALA A 36 -7.92 0.10 1.75
N ASP A 37 -8.95 -0.40 1.08
CA ASP A 37 -8.87 -1.48 0.10
C ASP A 37 -7.95 -1.12 -1.07
N ILE A 38 -8.12 0.07 -1.65
CA ILE A 38 -7.27 0.48 -2.78
C ILE A 38 -5.84 0.76 -2.33
N SER A 39 -5.64 1.23 -1.11
CA SER A 39 -4.30 1.41 -0.54
C SER A 39 -3.59 0.07 -0.35
N ALA A 40 -4.30 -0.94 0.15
CA ALA A 40 -3.76 -2.28 0.32
C ALA A 40 -3.35 -2.89 -1.03
N GLN A 41 -4.27 -2.88 -2.00
CA GLN A 41 -3.99 -3.35 -3.38
C GLN A 41 -2.82 -2.61 -4.02
N SER A 42 -2.75 -1.29 -3.84
CA SER A 42 -1.67 -0.49 -4.41
C SER A 42 -0.33 -0.78 -3.73
N ALA A 43 -0.30 -0.97 -2.41
CA ALA A 43 0.90 -1.33 -1.66
C ALA A 43 1.48 -2.68 -2.12
N ALA A 44 0.62 -3.64 -2.44
CA ALA A 44 0.96 -4.97 -2.93
C ALA A 44 1.62 -4.99 -4.34
N TYR A 45 1.81 -3.83 -4.99
CA TYR A 45 2.45 -3.75 -6.30
C TYR A 45 3.95 -4.09 -6.25
N THR A 46 4.30 -5.34 -6.55
CA THR A 46 5.68 -5.85 -6.49
C THR A 46 6.48 -5.67 -7.79
N GLY A 47 5.88 -5.10 -8.84
CA GLY A 47 6.51 -4.93 -10.15
C GLY A 47 7.87 -4.23 -10.08
N LEU A 48 7.95 -3.10 -9.35
CA LEU A 48 9.18 -2.34 -9.19
C LEU A 48 10.26 -3.08 -8.39
N VAL A 49 9.89 -3.96 -7.46
CA VAL A 49 10.87 -4.79 -6.74
C VAL A 49 11.54 -5.77 -7.71
N THR A 50 10.76 -6.39 -8.59
CA THR A 50 11.33 -7.29 -9.63
C THR A 50 12.31 -6.54 -10.52
N GLN A 51 11.95 -5.33 -10.92
CA GLN A 51 12.77 -4.44 -11.74
C GLN A 51 14.06 -3.98 -11.06
N TYR A 52 13.98 -3.65 -9.78
CA TYR A 52 15.13 -3.33 -8.95
C TYR A 52 16.09 -4.52 -8.83
N LEU A 53 15.58 -5.75 -8.67
CA LEU A 53 16.42 -6.94 -8.60
C LEU A 53 17.12 -7.25 -9.93
N GLN A 54 16.44 -7.01 -11.05
CA GLN A 54 16.96 -7.30 -12.39
C GLN A 54 17.93 -6.25 -12.93
N PHE A 55 17.95 -5.05 -12.36
CA PHE A 55 18.80 -3.95 -12.83
C PHE A 55 20.27 -4.33 -13.01
N PRO A 56 20.97 -4.98 -12.05
CA PRO A 56 22.39 -5.25 -12.22
C PRO A 56 22.69 -6.15 -13.43
N GLU A 57 21.86 -7.17 -13.69
CA GLU A 57 22.01 -8.06 -14.84
C GLU A 57 21.70 -7.35 -16.16
N ARG A 58 20.66 -6.52 -16.18
CA ARG A 58 20.31 -5.71 -17.36
C ARG A 58 21.42 -4.71 -17.69
N GLN A 59 21.99 -4.08 -16.67
CA GLN A 59 23.05 -3.08 -16.77
C GLN A 59 24.33 -3.64 -17.38
N LYS A 60 24.68 -4.92 -17.14
CA LYS A 60 25.87 -5.57 -17.75
C LYS A 60 25.87 -5.52 -19.27
N ARG A 61 24.71 -5.49 -19.92
CA ARG A 61 24.59 -5.42 -21.38
C ARG A 61 25.18 -4.13 -21.96
N PHE A 62 25.23 -3.06 -21.16
CA PHE A 62 25.62 -1.72 -21.57
C PHE A 62 26.88 -1.22 -20.87
N GLN A 63 27.56 -2.08 -20.11
CA GLN A 63 28.73 -1.74 -19.32
C GLN A 63 29.94 -2.58 -19.76
N PRO A 64 31.17 -2.06 -19.61
CA PRO A 64 32.36 -2.85 -19.89
C PRO A 64 32.55 -3.98 -18.86
N SER A 65 33.23 -5.05 -19.26
CA SER A 65 33.48 -6.23 -18.41
C SER A 65 34.17 -5.91 -17.08
N SER A 66 34.94 -4.82 -17.01
CA SER A 66 35.55 -4.34 -15.76
C SER A 66 34.54 -3.99 -14.67
N GLN A 67 33.29 -3.68 -15.03
CA GLN A 67 32.22 -3.34 -14.08
C GLN A 67 31.41 -4.57 -13.64
N HIS A 68 31.58 -5.74 -14.28
CA HIS A 68 30.73 -6.90 -14.04
C HIS A 68 30.82 -7.40 -12.60
N ALA A 69 32.02 -7.48 -12.02
CA ALA A 69 32.19 -7.93 -10.64
C ALA A 69 31.42 -7.05 -9.63
N ARG A 70 31.38 -5.73 -9.87
CA ARG A 70 30.59 -4.79 -9.06
C ARG A 70 29.09 -5.04 -9.22
N LEU A 71 28.62 -5.28 -10.45
CA LEU A 71 27.21 -5.57 -10.73
C LEU A 71 26.78 -6.94 -10.17
N ASP A 72 27.66 -7.95 -10.20
CA ASP A 72 27.43 -9.24 -9.55
C ASP A 72 27.28 -9.09 -8.03
N GLN A 73 28.13 -8.26 -7.41
CA GLN A 73 28.04 -7.96 -6.00
C GLN A 73 26.72 -7.25 -5.66
N MET A 74 26.34 -6.24 -6.46
CA MET A 74 25.07 -5.55 -6.33
C MET A 74 23.87 -6.51 -6.46
N SER A 75 23.93 -7.46 -7.40
CA SER A 75 22.90 -8.50 -7.58
C SER A 75 22.71 -9.34 -6.31
N ARG A 76 23.81 -9.79 -5.69
CA ARG A 76 23.78 -10.54 -4.42
C ARG A 76 23.21 -9.73 -3.26
N GLU A 77 23.64 -8.48 -3.13
CA GLU A 77 23.15 -7.57 -2.08
C GLU A 77 21.65 -7.33 -2.22
N ARG A 78 21.18 -7.10 -3.44
CA ARG A 78 19.75 -6.90 -3.73
C ARG A 78 18.93 -8.15 -3.52
N ALA A 79 19.44 -9.32 -3.88
CA ALA A 79 18.78 -10.59 -3.57
C ALA A 79 18.58 -10.76 -2.04
N ALA A 80 19.56 -10.36 -1.23
CA ALA A 80 19.46 -10.33 0.23
C ALA A 80 18.56 -9.21 0.77
N GLN A 81 18.22 -8.19 -0.03
CA GLN A 81 17.27 -7.13 0.32
C GLN A 81 15.83 -7.44 -0.11
N LYS A 82 15.63 -8.31 -1.11
CA LYS A 82 14.32 -8.64 -1.70
C LYS A 82 13.25 -8.84 -0.64
N GLU A 83 13.51 -9.76 0.29
CA GLU A 83 12.54 -10.14 1.30
C GLU A 83 12.12 -8.96 2.17
N ARG A 84 13.07 -8.10 2.57
CA ARG A 84 12.80 -6.91 3.37
C ARG A 84 12.00 -5.84 2.62
N LEU A 85 12.13 -5.76 1.30
CA LEU A 85 11.31 -4.86 0.49
C LEU A 85 9.88 -5.36 0.40
N LEU A 86 9.71 -6.66 0.10
CA LEU A 86 8.40 -7.30 0.04
C LEU A 86 7.69 -7.24 1.39
N LEU A 87 8.41 -7.40 2.49
CA LEU A 87 7.84 -7.29 3.84
C LEU A 87 7.33 -5.88 4.16
N ARG A 88 7.97 -4.81 3.66
CA ARG A 88 7.44 -3.43 3.81
C ARG A 88 6.13 -3.26 3.02
N GLN A 89 6.05 -3.85 1.84
CA GLN A 89 4.82 -3.83 1.04
C GLN A 89 3.69 -4.59 1.73
N ALA A 90 3.97 -5.84 2.15
CA ALA A 90 3.02 -6.68 2.87
C ALA A 90 2.54 -6.03 4.17
N PHE A 91 3.41 -5.33 4.89
CA PHE A 91 3.01 -4.59 6.08
C PHE A 91 1.97 -3.49 5.80
N ILE A 92 2.20 -2.68 4.75
CA ILE A 92 1.27 -1.61 4.39
C ILE A 92 -0.04 -2.22 3.90
N GLU A 93 0.05 -3.29 3.11
CA GLU A 93 -1.11 -4.08 2.65
C GLU A 93 -1.95 -4.60 3.81
N GLU A 94 -1.38 -5.42 4.70
CA GLU A 94 -2.08 -6.02 5.83
C GLU A 94 -2.62 -4.97 6.81
N TYR A 95 -1.88 -3.88 7.04
CA TYR A 95 -2.36 -2.79 7.89
C TYR A 95 -3.60 -2.12 7.28
N MET A 96 -3.55 -1.81 5.98
CA MET A 96 -4.66 -1.13 5.32
C MET A 96 -5.86 -2.06 5.16
N ASP A 97 -5.65 -3.34 4.91
CA ASP A 97 -6.73 -4.34 4.90
C ASP A 97 -7.45 -4.41 6.26
N ALA A 98 -6.69 -4.51 7.36
CA ALA A 98 -7.26 -4.48 8.71
C ALA A 98 -8.05 -3.20 9.00
N LEU A 99 -7.53 -2.04 8.54
CA LEU A 99 -8.23 -0.75 8.66
C LEU A 99 -9.55 -0.77 7.90
N GLY A 100 -9.58 -1.34 6.69
CA GLY A 100 -10.77 -1.46 5.86
C GLY A 100 -11.84 -2.36 6.49
N GLN A 101 -11.42 -3.52 7.00
CA GLN A 101 -12.30 -4.47 7.70
C GLN A 101 -12.91 -3.87 8.97
N LEU A 102 -12.14 -3.12 9.76
CA LEU A 102 -12.64 -2.43 10.95
C LEU A 102 -13.60 -1.27 10.62
N ALA A 103 -13.45 -0.66 9.45
CA ALA A 103 -14.35 0.36 8.94
C ALA A 103 -15.62 -0.21 8.26
N ALA A 104 -15.58 -1.47 7.82
CA ALA A 104 -16.70 -2.10 7.14
C ALA A 104 -17.90 -2.37 8.05
N ASP A 105 -19.10 -2.37 7.46
CA ASP A 105 -20.35 -2.68 8.18
C ASP A 105 -20.51 -4.20 8.42
N GLU A 106 -19.79 -5.06 7.68
CA GLU A 106 -19.91 -6.52 7.71
C GLU A 106 -19.03 -7.21 8.78
N PRO A 107 -19.43 -8.39 9.29
CA PRO A 107 -18.66 -9.13 10.29
C PRO A 107 -17.25 -9.46 9.79
N VAL A 108 -16.24 -9.18 10.61
CA VAL A 108 -14.82 -9.40 10.29
C VAL A 108 -14.50 -10.90 10.32
N THR A 109 -14.11 -11.49 9.19
CA THR A 109 -13.54 -12.85 9.15
C THR A 109 -12.01 -12.77 9.21
N TYR A 110 -11.47 -12.63 10.41
CA TYR A 110 -10.03 -12.63 10.66
C TYR A 110 -9.54 -14.08 10.80
N ASP A 111 -9.03 -14.70 9.75
CA ASP A 111 -8.59 -16.10 9.90
C ASP A 111 -7.23 -16.49 9.30
N LYS A 112 -6.52 -15.67 8.49
CA LYS A 112 -5.31 -16.20 7.81
C LYS A 112 -4.06 -15.31 7.64
N GLU A 113 -4.09 -13.98 7.79
CA GLU A 113 -3.00 -13.14 7.24
C GLU A 113 -2.07 -12.45 8.27
N ILE A 114 -2.55 -12.04 9.46
CA ILE A 114 -1.69 -11.44 10.53
C ILE A 114 -0.53 -12.37 10.95
N ASP A 115 -0.73 -13.67 10.79
CA ASP A 115 0.21 -14.71 11.22
C ASP A 115 1.53 -14.65 10.41
N ALA A 116 1.50 -14.17 9.17
CA ALA A 116 2.68 -14.07 8.31
C ALA A 116 3.61 -12.93 8.74
N LEU A 117 3.05 -11.75 9.04
CA LEU A 117 3.81 -10.60 9.51
C LEU A 117 4.35 -10.80 10.93
N GLY A 118 3.53 -11.39 11.82
CA GLY A 118 3.98 -11.80 13.15
C GLY A 118 5.17 -12.77 13.11
N LYS A 119 5.14 -13.75 12.19
CA LYS A 119 6.26 -14.68 11.95
C LYS A 119 7.49 -13.98 11.37
N ALA A 120 7.33 -13.02 10.47
CA ALA A 120 8.44 -12.27 9.88
C ALA A 120 9.19 -11.41 10.91
N VAL A 121 8.44 -10.77 11.82
CA VAL A 121 9.00 -10.04 12.96
C VAL A 121 9.70 -11.00 13.93
N ALA A 122 9.06 -12.12 14.28
CA ALA A 122 9.63 -13.13 15.17
C ALA A 122 10.91 -13.78 14.59
N ALA A 123 11.02 -13.91 13.27
CA ALA A 123 12.19 -14.44 12.57
C ALA A 123 13.36 -13.43 12.48
N ASN A 124 13.28 -12.27 13.15
CA ASN A 124 14.32 -11.25 13.21
C ASN A 124 14.73 -10.71 11.82
N LYS A 125 13.82 -10.75 10.83
CA LYS A 125 14.08 -10.31 9.45
C LYS A 125 14.30 -8.79 9.32
N PHE A 126 14.05 -8.05 10.40
CA PHE A 126 14.25 -6.61 10.52
C PHE A 126 15.39 -6.22 11.47
N ALA A 127 16.18 -7.17 11.98
CA ALA A 127 17.27 -6.89 12.93
C ALA A 127 18.20 -5.77 12.42
N GLY A 128 18.39 -4.72 13.22
CA GLY A 128 19.30 -3.62 12.91
C GLY A 128 18.74 -2.52 12.00
N GLU A 129 17.48 -2.62 11.57
CA GLU A 129 16.80 -1.57 10.82
C GLU A 129 16.08 -0.60 11.78
N ARG A 130 15.93 0.67 11.35
CA ARG A 130 15.19 1.67 12.13
C ARG A 130 13.71 1.30 12.33
N ASP A 131 13.12 0.61 11.35
CA ASP A 131 11.70 0.29 11.35
C ASP A 131 11.32 -1.00 12.09
N ALA A 132 12.28 -1.80 12.59
CA ALA A 132 11.98 -3.05 13.30
C ALA A 132 11.00 -2.88 14.49
N GLY A 133 11.14 -1.77 15.22
CA GLY A 133 10.23 -1.39 16.30
C GLY A 133 8.83 -1.00 15.81
N ALA A 134 8.74 -0.38 14.62
CA ALA A 134 7.49 -0.02 13.98
C ALA A 134 6.70 -1.26 13.55
N PHE A 135 7.38 -2.23 12.94
CA PHE A 135 6.79 -3.53 12.59
C PHE A 135 6.22 -4.26 13.82
N GLY A 136 7.04 -4.44 14.86
CA GLY A 136 6.62 -5.14 16.07
C GLY A 136 5.44 -4.47 16.78
N SER A 137 5.40 -3.13 16.78
CA SER A 137 4.34 -2.35 17.41
C SER A 137 3.02 -2.52 16.66
N VAL A 138 3.00 -2.36 15.33
CA VAL A 138 1.78 -2.48 14.53
C VAL A 138 1.26 -3.92 14.47
N SER A 139 2.12 -4.94 14.35
CA SER A 139 1.67 -6.34 14.41
C SER A 139 0.94 -6.68 15.73
N LYS A 140 1.42 -6.14 16.85
CA LYS A 140 0.76 -6.32 18.16
C LYS A 140 -0.59 -5.61 18.23
N ILE A 141 -0.71 -4.44 17.61
CA ILE A 141 -1.95 -3.66 17.56
C ILE A 141 -2.98 -4.39 16.68
N LEU A 142 -2.57 -4.86 15.51
CA LEU A 142 -3.40 -5.66 14.60
C LEU A 142 -3.95 -6.91 15.31
N PHE A 143 -3.10 -7.64 16.03
CA PHE A 143 -3.53 -8.83 16.79
C PHE A 143 -4.58 -8.49 17.88
N ARG A 144 -4.43 -7.35 18.56
CA ARG A 144 -5.40 -6.90 19.58
C ARG A 144 -6.71 -6.38 18.99
N ALA A 145 -6.65 -5.78 17.80
CA ALA A 145 -7.82 -5.26 17.11
C ALA A 145 -8.75 -6.38 16.63
N ALA A 146 -8.21 -7.56 16.31
CA ALA A 146 -8.97 -8.74 15.88
C ALA A 146 -9.77 -9.43 17.00
N ALA A 147 -9.46 -9.18 18.28
CA ALA A 147 -9.94 -10.00 19.40
C ALA A 147 -11.08 -9.38 20.25
N ASP A 148 -11.64 -8.23 19.90
CA ASP A 148 -12.52 -7.43 20.80
C ASP A 148 -13.71 -6.83 20.03
N ASP A 149 -14.91 -6.96 20.59
CA ASP A 149 -16.22 -6.80 19.93
C ASP A 149 -16.63 -5.36 19.57
N TRP A 150 -15.77 -4.35 19.79
CA TRP A 150 -16.12 -2.94 19.53
C TRP A 150 -15.30 -2.30 18.38
N ARG A 151 -15.72 -2.52 17.13
CA ARG A 151 -15.02 -2.14 15.88
C ARG A 151 -14.59 -0.67 15.80
N GLN A 152 -15.46 0.30 16.10
CA GLN A 152 -15.10 1.72 15.94
C GLN A 152 -14.01 2.19 16.91
N ARG A 153 -14.04 1.67 18.13
CA ARG A 153 -12.98 1.90 19.13
C ARG A 153 -11.70 1.26 18.64
N LYS A 154 -11.75 0.06 18.07
CA LYS A 154 -10.58 -0.59 17.45
C LYS A 154 -10.02 0.16 16.25
N LEU A 155 -10.88 0.67 15.38
CA LEU A 155 -10.45 1.51 14.27
C LEU A 155 -9.70 2.75 14.80
N ARG A 156 -10.25 3.43 15.81
CA ARG A 156 -9.61 4.57 16.47
C ARG A 156 -8.30 4.19 17.16
N GLU A 157 -8.27 3.10 17.93
CA GLU A 157 -7.08 2.57 18.62
C GLU A 157 -5.99 2.22 17.59
N LEU A 158 -6.34 1.48 16.53
CA LEU A 158 -5.44 1.10 15.44
C LEU A 158 -4.81 2.33 14.79
N ILE A 159 -5.63 3.31 14.38
CA ILE A 159 -5.16 4.56 13.78
C ILE A 159 -4.26 5.34 14.76
N THR A 160 -4.66 5.43 16.03
CA THR A 160 -3.93 6.21 17.05
C THR A 160 -2.56 5.61 17.34
N GLU A 161 -2.53 4.33 17.69
CA GLU A 161 -1.32 3.63 18.13
C GLU A 161 -0.36 3.36 16.98
N SER A 162 -0.88 3.22 15.76
CA SER A 162 -0.08 2.86 14.58
C SER A 162 0.38 4.05 13.75
N ASN A 163 -0.06 5.30 14.01
CA ASN A 163 0.26 6.41 13.11
C ASN A 163 1.77 6.62 12.92
N SER A 164 2.51 6.85 14.00
CA SER A 164 3.96 7.04 13.90
C SER A 164 4.68 5.86 13.22
N PRO A 165 4.49 4.59 13.66
CA PRO A 165 5.18 3.46 13.03
C PRO A 165 4.74 3.20 11.58
N PHE A 166 3.46 3.40 11.25
CA PHE A 166 2.97 3.28 9.87
C PHE A 166 3.64 4.32 8.96
N GLN A 167 3.68 5.59 9.38
CA GLN A 167 4.33 6.66 8.64
C GLN A 167 5.84 6.40 8.45
N GLU A 168 6.49 5.80 9.44
CA GLU A 168 7.90 5.42 9.33
C GLU A 168 8.13 4.36 8.24
N VAL A 169 7.32 3.30 8.22
CA VAL A 169 7.44 2.21 7.22
C VAL A 169 7.11 2.72 5.82
N VAL A 170 6.00 3.44 5.64
CA VAL A 170 5.62 4.01 4.33
C VAL A 170 6.70 5.00 3.85
N GLY A 171 7.20 5.86 4.75
CA GLY A 171 8.25 6.81 4.45
C GLY A 171 9.59 6.13 4.09
N ALA A 172 9.93 5.02 4.75
CA ALA A 172 11.11 4.23 4.42
C ALA A 172 11.00 3.61 3.03
N LEU A 173 9.88 2.98 2.71
CA LEU A 173 9.65 2.42 1.38
C LEU A 173 9.67 3.51 0.31
N LYS A 174 9.03 4.65 0.56
CA LYS A 174 9.04 5.78 -0.38
C LYS A 174 10.46 6.29 -0.66
N ARG A 175 11.31 6.44 0.36
CA ARG A 175 12.72 6.83 0.17
C ARG A 175 13.49 5.82 -0.69
N ILE A 176 13.25 4.52 -0.50
CA ILE A 176 13.89 3.47 -1.31
C ILE A 176 13.46 3.61 -2.78
N VAL A 177 12.18 3.86 -3.04
CA VAL A 177 11.64 4.09 -4.38
C VAL A 177 12.24 5.36 -5.00
N ASP A 178 12.19 6.49 -4.28
CA ASP A 178 12.65 7.80 -4.76
C ASP A 178 14.14 7.88 -5.01
N GLN A 179 14.95 7.19 -4.21
CA GLN A 179 16.41 7.32 -4.28
C GLN A 179 17.04 6.10 -4.93
N GLY A 180 16.66 4.91 -4.47
CA GLY A 180 17.20 3.66 -4.98
C GLY A 180 16.71 3.38 -6.39
N PHE A 181 15.39 3.29 -6.58
CA PHE A 181 14.84 2.86 -7.87
C PHE A 181 14.99 3.96 -8.92
N ALA A 182 14.73 5.23 -8.57
CA ALA A 182 14.91 6.33 -9.51
C ALA A 182 16.37 6.46 -9.96
N GLY A 183 17.33 6.38 -9.02
CA GLY A 183 18.76 6.43 -9.32
C GLY A 183 19.22 5.31 -10.27
N ASP A 184 18.63 4.12 -10.19
CA ASP A 184 18.88 3.05 -11.16
C ASP A 184 18.47 3.44 -12.58
N THR A 185 17.31 4.08 -12.76
CA THR A 185 16.87 4.50 -14.10
C THR A 185 17.77 5.57 -14.70
N GLU A 186 18.33 6.46 -13.88
CA GLU A 186 19.30 7.47 -14.33
C GLU A 186 20.60 6.80 -14.76
N ASN A 187 21.12 5.88 -13.94
CA ASN A 187 22.33 5.13 -14.25
C ASN A 187 22.18 4.24 -15.50
N GLU A 188 21.00 3.68 -15.72
CA GLU A 188 20.71 2.86 -16.89
C GLU A 188 20.64 3.70 -18.17
N GLU A 189 19.95 4.84 -18.13
CA GLU A 189 19.90 5.77 -19.26
C GLU A 189 21.30 6.21 -19.68
N ILE A 190 22.16 6.55 -18.72
CA ILE A 190 23.56 6.91 -18.99
C ILE A 190 24.32 5.74 -19.62
N ALA A 191 24.15 4.52 -19.11
CA ALA A 191 24.83 3.34 -19.63
C ALA A 191 24.42 3.02 -21.08
N ILE A 192 23.12 3.05 -21.37
CA ILE A 192 22.60 2.85 -22.73
C ILE A 192 23.21 3.88 -23.69
N ARG A 193 23.21 5.16 -23.32
CA ARG A 193 23.80 6.21 -24.16
C ARG A 193 25.29 5.99 -24.39
N ASN A 194 26.04 5.71 -23.32
CA ASN A 194 27.48 5.48 -23.40
C ASN A 194 27.85 4.22 -24.21
N TYR A 195 26.97 3.22 -24.25
CA TYR A 195 27.16 2.02 -25.05
C TYR A 195 26.94 2.31 -26.54
N TYR A 196 25.79 2.88 -26.91
CA TYR A 196 25.42 3.05 -28.33
C TYR A 196 26.11 4.23 -29.01
N GLN A 197 26.26 5.38 -28.33
CA GLN A 197 26.70 6.63 -28.95
C GLN A 197 28.08 6.53 -29.62
N PRO A 198 29.12 5.94 -28.98
CA PRO A 198 30.43 5.82 -29.63
C PRO A 198 30.43 4.89 -30.85
N ILE A 199 29.63 3.82 -30.80
CA ILE A 199 29.50 2.85 -31.91
C ILE A 199 28.84 3.53 -33.11
N ILE A 200 27.77 4.28 -32.88
CA ILE A 200 27.07 5.04 -33.92
C ILE A 200 28.00 6.08 -34.56
N LEU A 201 28.70 6.88 -33.75
CA LEU A 201 29.57 7.95 -34.24
C LEU A 201 30.81 7.46 -35.00
N SER A 202 31.28 6.25 -34.71
CA SER A 202 32.47 5.67 -35.35
C SER A 202 32.15 4.79 -36.56
N SER A 203 30.89 4.39 -36.76
CA SER A 203 30.47 3.53 -37.86
C SER A 203 30.34 4.29 -39.19
N LYS A 204 30.57 3.58 -40.29
CA LYS A 204 30.29 4.06 -41.67
C LYS A 204 29.12 3.31 -42.33
N ASP A 205 28.62 2.25 -41.69
CA ASP A 205 27.49 1.47 -42.18
C ASP A 205 26.17 2.17 -41.83
N LYS A 206 25.51 2.75 -42.83
CA LYS A 206 24.26 3.49 -42.65
C LYS A 206 23.12 2.60 -42.15
N ALA A 207 23.04 1.35 -42.61
CA ALA A 207 21.98 0.45 -42.19
C ALA A 207 22.20 0.01 -40.72
N GLY A 208 23.44 -0.33 -40.37
CA GLY A 208 23.83 -0.61 -38.99
C GLY A 208 23.60 0.57 -38.04
N ILE A 209 23.89 1.80 -38.47
CA ILE A 209 23.60 3.01 -37.69
C ILE A 209 22.10 3.13 -37.39
N ALA A 210 21.25 3.06 -38.42
CA ALA A 210 19.81 3.19 -38.24
C ALA A 210 19.26 2.12 -37.29
N ALA A 211 19.72 0.87 -37.42
CA ALA A 211 19.33 -0.21 -36.51
C ALA A 211 19.79 0.07 -35.07
N LEU A 212 21.02 0.53 -34.85
CA LEU A 212 21.53 0.85 -33.51
C LEU A 212 20.79 2.02 -32.86
N GLU A 213 20.40 3.03 -33.65
CA GLU A 213 19.58 4.15 -33.17
C GLU A 213 18.19 3.67 -32.73
N GLU A 214 17.54 2.83 -33.53
CA GLU A 214 16.23 2.24 -33.19
C GLU A 214 16.31 1.39 -31.92
N TRP A 215 17.34 0.55 -31.79
CA TRP A 215 17.56 -0.25 -30.59
C TRP A 215 17.82 0.63 -29.35
N ARG A 216 18.67 1.66 -29.48
CA ARG A 216 18.94 2.62 -28.39
C ARG A 216 17.63 3.28 -27.95
N ASP A 217 16.86 3.79 -28.90
CA ASP A 217 15.64 4.55 -28.60
C ASP A 217 14.55 3.68 -27.97
N THR A 218 14.48 2.42 -28.38
CA THR A 218 13.64 1.39 -27.74
C THR A 218 14.04 1.17 -26.28
N ARG A 219 15.34 0.98 -25.99
CA ARG A 219 15.82 0.80 -24.60
C ARG A 219 15.61 2.04 -23.75
N LEU A 220 15.81 3.23 -24.31
CA LEU A 220 15.52 4.48 -23.61
C LEU A 220 14.01 4.66 -23.36
N ALA A 221 13.15 4.17 -24.25
CA ALA A 221 11.70 4.19 -24.04
C ALA A 221 11.29 3.26 -22.89
N GLU A 222 11.86 2.05 -22.81
CA GLU A 222 11.68 1.15 -21.67
C GLU A 222 12.07 1.84 -20.36
N VAL A 223 13.24 2.48 -20.29
CA VAL A 223 13.67 3.20 -19.07
C VAL A 223 12.70 4.34 -18.70
N ARG A 224 12.14 5.05 -19.68
CA ARG A 224 11.14 6.11 -19.41
C ARG A 224 9.85 5.56 -18.81
N VAL A 225 9.35 4.42 -19.31
CA VAL A 225 8.17 3.73 -18.74
C VAL A 225 8.41 3.40 -17.27
N TRP A 226 9.61 2.94 -16.93
CA TRP A 226 9.93 2.52 -15.56
C TRP A 226 10.09 3.71 -14.63
N ARG A 227 10.69 4.80 -15.13
CA ARG A 227 10.76 6.07 -14.40
C ARG A 227 9.38 6.62 -14.09
N GLN A 228 8.43 6.50 -15.03
CA GLN A 228 7.04 6.85 -14.80
C GLN A 228 6.42 5.96 -13.71
N ALA A 229 6.63 4.64 -13.79
CA ALA A 229 6.13 3.71 -12.76
C ALA A 229 6.70 4.01 -11.36
N ILE A 230 7.98 4.36 -11.25
CA ILE A 230 8.60 4.78 -9.99
C ILE A 230 7.94 6.05 -9.44
N THR A 231 7.71 7.04 -10.30
CA THR A 231 7.06 8.30 -9.93
C THR A 231 5.64 8.05 -9.43
N ASP A 232 4.86 7.27 -10.18
CA ASP A 232 3.47 6.97 -9.81
C ASP A 232 3.37 6.15 -8.52
N TYR A 233 4.28 5.20 -8.31
CA TYR A 233 4.30 4.42 -7.08
C TYR A 233 4.73 5.25 -5.87
N SER A 234 5.67 6.18 -6.04
CA SER A 234 6.05 7.14 -5.00
C SER A 234 4.87 8.04 -4.59
N GLU A 235 4.08 8.49 -5.57
CA GLU A 235 2.86 9.27 -5.35
C GLU A 235 1.77 8.44 -4.66
N VAL A 236 1.62 7.16 -5.01
CA VAL A 236 0.74 6.22 -4.29
C VAL A 236 1.13 6.16 -2.81
N LEU A 237 2.40 5.92 -2.50
CA LEU A 237 2.88 5.86 -1.12
C LEU A 237 2.66 7.18 -0.37
N SER A 238 2.86 8.32 -1.04
CA SER A 238 2.58 9.64 -0.46
C SER A 238 1.10 9.84 -0.15
N LYS A 239 0.20 9.38 -1.02
CA LYS A 239 -1.26 9.46 -0.80
C LYS A 239 -1.72 8.52 0.30
N ILE A 240 -1.17 7.31 0.39
CA ILE A 240 -1.44 6.38 1.50
C ILE A 240 -1.05 7.03 2.83
N ALA A 241 0.19 7.54 2.92
CA ALA A 241 0.67 8.25 4.12
C ALA A 241 -0.21 9.45 4.48
N SER A 242 -0.55 10.29 3.50
CA SER A 242 -1.35 11.51 3.72
C SER A 242 -2.79 11.20 4.10
N GLY A 243 -3.43 10.23 3.44
CA GLY A 243 -4.79 9.80 3.77
C GLY A 243 -4.86 9.22 5.17
N HIS A 244 -3.90 8.35 5.53
CA HIS A 244 -3.77 7.84 6.89
C HIS A 244 -3.59 8.95 7.94
N GLN A 245 -2.72 9.93 7.68
CA GLN A 245 -2.54 11.06 8.59
C GLN A 245 -3.84 11.85 8.78
N LYS A 246 -4.68 11.98 7.73
CA LYS A 246 -6.00 12.62 7.87
C LYS A 246 -6.98 11.82 8.71
N LEU A 247 -6.93 10.49 8.63
CA LEU A 247 -7.68 9.62 9.54
C LEU A 247 -7.19 9.83 10.99
N TYR A 248 -5.88 9.92 11.21
CA TYR A 248 -5.31 10.19 12.53
C TYR A 248 -5.73 11.55 13.09
N ASP A 249 -5.68 12.61 12.28
CA ASP A 249 -6.06 13.97 12.67
C ASP A 249 -7.55 14.05 13.07
N LYS A 250 -8.40 13.19 12.48
CA LYS A 250 -9.86 13.16 12.67
C LYS A 250 -10.37 11.90 13.36
N ARG A 251 -9.49 11.13 14.00
CA ARG A 251 -9.81 9.81 14.59
C ARG A 251 -10.95 9.81 15.61
N ASP A 252 -11.22 10.96 16.23
CA ASP A 252 -12.30 11.12 17.19
C ASP A 252 -13.68 11.40 16.55
N ASP A 253 -13.71 11.68 15.24
CA ASP A 253 -14.86 12.11 14.43
C ASP A 253 -14.78 11.49 13.01
N LEU A 254 -14.78 10.16 12.93
CA LEU A 254 -14.53 9.41 11.69
C LEU A 254 -15.72 9.38 10.72
N ASP A 255 -16.92 9.64 11.21
CA ASP A 255 -18.16 9.75 10.43
C ASP A 255 -18.40 11.18 9.90
N ASN A 256 -17.45 12.10 10.16
CA ASN A 256 -17.46 13.45 9.64
C ASN A 256 -17.57 13.47 8.11
N LYS A 257 -18.58 14.16 7.58
CA LYS A 257 -18.86 14.22 6.13
C LYS A 257 -17.69 14.74 5.30
N ASP A 258 -16.94 15.72 5.80
CA ASP A 258 -15.80 16.29 5.07
C ASP A 258 -14.63 15.31 5.02
N LEU A 259 -14.41 14.57 6.12
CA LEU A 259 -13.42 13.47 6.16
C LEU A 259 -13.82 12.37 5.18
N LEU A 260 -15.06 11.90 5.23
CA LEU A 260 -15.55 10.83 4.34
C LEU A 260 -15.43 11.24 2.86
N GLN A 261 -15.78 12.49 2.52
CA GLN A 261 -15.60 13.00 1.17
C GLN A 261 -14.12 13.08 0.78
N LEU A 262 -13.24 13.46 1.71
CA LEU A 262 -11.80 13.47 1.48
C LEU A 262 -11.23 12.05 1.25
N MET A 263 -11.68 11.06 2.02
CA MET A 263 -11.26 9.66 1.84
C MET A 263 -11.71 9.10 0.50
N SER A 264 -12.95 9.41 0.06
CA SER A 264 -13.41 9.04 -1.27
C SER A 264 -12.53 9.64 -2.38
N ARG A 265 -12.11 10.91 -2.26
CA ARG A 265 -11.17 11.52 -3.20
C ARG A 265 -9.80 10.83 -3.20
N TYR A 266 -9.26 10.52 -2.03
CA TYR A 266 -8.01 9.74 -1.94
C TYR A 266 -8.15 8.38 -2.61
N ALA A 267 -9.26 7.67 -2.40
CA ALA A 267 -9.51 6.38 -3.00
C ALA A 267 -9.57 6.46 -4.53
N GLN A 268 -10.29 7.43 -5.07
CA GLN A 268 -10.38 7.67 -6.52
C GLN A 268 -9.03 8.01 -7.15
N ASP A 269 -8.27 8.90 -6.51
CA ASP A 269 -6.94 9.29 -6.98
C ASP A 269 -5.96 8.11 -6.96
N LEU A 270 -5.99 7.30 -5.88
CA LEU A 270 -5.18 6.10 -5.76
C LEU A 270 -5.56 5.08 -6.85
N ARG A 271 -6.85 4.83 -7.07
CA ARG A 271 -7.33 3.90 -8.10
C ARG A 271 -6.82 4.29 -9.49
N LYS A 272 -6.99 5.55 -9.87
CA LYS A 272 -6.51 6.06 -11.17
C LYS A 272 -5.00 5.85 -11.35
N ARG A 273 -4.21 6.13 -10.31
CA ARG A 273 -2.75 5.97 -10.37
C ARG A 273 -2.34 4.50 -10.39
N PHE A 274 -3.01 3.67 -9.60
CA PHE A 274 -2.76 2.24 -9.56
C PHE A 274 -3.12 1.55 -10.89
N ASP A 275 -4.22 1.93 -11.51
CA ASP A 275 -4.59 1.43 -12.84
C ASP A 275 -3.55 1.82 -13.89
N THR A 276 -3.01 3.04 -13.79
CA THR A 276 -1.89 3.48 -14.63
C THR A 276 -0.67 2.58 -14.40
N LEU A 277 -0.26 2.38 -13.14
CA LEU A 277 0.86 1.50 -12.77
C LEU A 277 0.72 0.07 -13.28
N LYS A 278 -0.49 -0.50 -13.27
CA LYS A 278 -0.76 -1.84 -13.76
C LYS A 278 -0.75 -1.96 -15.28
N SER A 279 -0.91 -0.84 -15.98
CA SER A 279 -0.92 -0.79 -17.45
C SER A 279 0.46 -0.57 -18.08
N LEU A 280 1.46 -0.23 -17.27
CA LEU A 280 2.87 -0.06 -17.66
C LEU A 280 3.59 -1.41 -17.68
#